data_AF-A0A7C6H5Y0-F1
#
_entry.id   AF-A0A7C6H5Y0-F1
#
_cell.length_a   1.000
_cell.length_b   1.000
_cell.length_c   1.000
_cell.angle_alpha   90.00
_cell.angle_beta   90.00
_cell.angle_gamma   90.00
#
_symmetry.space_group_name_H-M   'P 1'
#
loop_
_entity.id
_entity.type
_entity.pdbx_description
1 polymer ?
#
loop_
_entity_poly.entity_id
_entity_poly.type
_entity_poly.pdbx_seq_one_letter_code
_entity_poly.pdbx_strand_id
1 'polypeptide(L)'
;MALDKVANEILENARQEGDLRIQEAEKERARILNEADLKIERMRKADEKELQDAILRMRRQEQSSAELESKKIVLNKRKDILNRTFDEMLDELSNMPPAEKSALYKKILAEGTKIIPMPRVFCPKGEADLLAGISDYESLTETDM
;
A
#
# COMPACT_ATOMS: atom_id res chain seq x y z
N MET A 1 -35.94 -83.36 -34.46
CA MET A 1 -34.52 -83.75 -34.34
C MET A 1 -33.56 -82.80 -35.04
N ALA A 2 -33.67 -82.53 -36.35
CA ALA A 2 -32.80 -81.55 -37.02
C ALA A 2 -33.14 -80.08 -36.66
N LEU A 3 -34.44 -79.74 -36.60
CA LEU A 3 -34.90 -78.39 -36.22
C LEU A 3 -34.60 -78.03 -34.76
N ASP A 4 -34.69 -79.00 -33.83
CA ASP A 4 -34.36 -78.78 -32.41
C ASP A 4 -32.87 -78.45 -32.21
N LYS A 5 -32.00 -79.05 -33.04
CA LYS A 5 -30.56 -78.76 -33.03
C LYS A 5 -30.26 -77.34 -33.49
N VAL A 6 -30.89 -76.92 -34.58
CA VAL A 6 -30.76 -75.54 -35.12
C VAL A 6 -31.33 -74.52 -34.13
N ALA A 7 -32.46 -74.80 -33.48
CA ALA A 7 -33.04 -73.93 -32.47
C ALA A 7 -32.12 -73.77 -31.25
N ASN A 8 -31.49 -74.84 -30.79
CA ASN A 8 -30.53 -74.80 -29.68
C ASN A 8 -29.25 -74.04 -30.05
N GLU A 9 -28.71 -74.23 -31.25
CA GLU A 9 -27.55 -73.46 -31.74
C GLU A 9 -27.85 -71.96 -31.82
N ILE A 10 -29.05 -71.59 -32.27
CA ILE A 10 -29.49 -70.18 -32.30
C ILE A 10 -29.59 -69.61 -30.88
N LEU A 11 -30.15 -70.36 -29.93
CA LEU A 11 -30.28 -69.91 -28.54
C LEU A 11 -28.91 -69.78 -27.86
N GLU A 12 -27.97 -70.68 -28.15
CA GLU A 12 -26.64 -70.66 -27.57
C GLU A 12 -25.79 -69.51 -28.14
N ASN A 13 -25.86 -69.28 -29.45
CA ASN A 13 -25.25 -68.12 -30.09
C ASN A 13 -25.83 -66.80 -29.56
N ALA A 14 -27.17 -66.71 -29.41
CA ALA A 14 -27.82 -65.53 -28.87
C ALA A 14 -27.41 -65.24 -27.41
N ARG A 15 -27.20 -66.28 -26.59
CA ARG A 15 -26.66 -66.13 -25.23
C ARG A 15 -25.22 -65.63 -25.25
N GLN A 16 -24.36 -66.22 -26.07
CA GLN A 16 -22.96 -65.79 -26.20
C GLN A 16 -22.86 -64.33 -26.67
N GLU A 17 -23.66 -63.92 -27.66
CA GLU A 17 -23.73 -62.52 -28.08
C GLU A 17 -24.25 -61.59 -26.99
N GLY A 18 -25.25 -62.04 -26.21
CA GLY A 18 -25.75 -61.31 -25.05
C GLY A 18 -24.68 -61.08 -23.99
N ASP A 19 -23.95 -62.13 -23.63
CA ASP A 19 -22.88 -62.08 -22.64
C ASP A 19 -21.71 -61.20 -23.10
N LEU A 20 -21.35 -61.26 -24.39
CA LEU A 20 -20.34 -60.38 -24.99
C LEU A 20 -20.76 -58.90 -24.89
N ARG A 21 -22.02 -58.57 -25.21
CA ARG A 21 -22.53 -57.19 -25.09
C ARG A 21 -22.52 -56.69 -23.65
N ILE A 22 -22.82 -57.56 -22.68
CA ILE A 22 -22.76 -57.20 -21.25
C ILE A 22 -21.31 -56.92 -20.84
N GLN A 23 -20.36 -57.78 -21.24
CA GLN A 23 -18.95 -57.56 -20.94
C GLN A 23 -18.40 -56.27 -21.57
N GLU A 24 -18.80 -55.95 -22.81
CA GLU A 24 -18.43 -54.71 -23.46
C GLU A 24 -19.03 -53.49 -22.74
N ALA A 25 -20.29 -53.56 -22.34
CA ALA A 25 -20.95 -52.49 -21.58
C ALA A 25 -20.31 -52.28 -20.20
N GLU A 26 -19.89 -53.34 -19.51
CA GLU A 26 -19.19 -53.25 -18.23
C GLU A 26 -17.79 -52.64 -18.38
N LYS A 27 -17.04 -53.02 -19.43
CA LYS A 27 -15.74 -52.41 -19.75
C LYS A 27 -15.89 -50.92 -20.05
N GLU A 28 -16.89 -50.56 -20.85
CA GLU A 28 -17.16 -49.16 -21.19
C GLU A 28 -17.56 -48.35 -19.95
N ARG A 29 -18.42 -48.91 -19.10
CA ARG A 29 -18.78 -48.29 -17.81
C ARG A 29 -17.55 -48.05 -16.94
N ALA A 30 -16.68 -49.04 -16.82
CA ALA A 30 -15.44 -48.92 -16.04
C ALA A 30 -14.52 -47.83 -16.62
N ARG A 31 -14.42 -47.73 -17.96
CA ARG A 31 -13.67 -46.67 -18.63
C ARG A 31 -14.22 -45.28 -18.31
N ILE A 32 -15.53 -45.09 -18.45
CA ILE A 32 -16.20 -43.80 -18.18
C ILE A 32 -15.97 -43.36 -16.72
N LEU A 33 -16.11 -44.28 -15.77
CA LEU A 33 -15.89 -43.98 -14.35
C LEU A 33 -14.43 -43.58 -14.09
N ASN A 34 -13.47 -44.33 -14.63
CA ASN A 34 -12.05 -44.00 -14.49
C ASN A 34 -11.70 -42.64 -15.11
N GLU A 35 -12.26 -42.30 -16.28
CA GLU A 35 -12.05 -41.00 -16.90
C GLU A 35 -12.67 -39.86 -16.08
N ALA A 36 -13.85 -40.08 -15.51
CA ALA A 36 -14.50 -39.12 -14.61
C ALA A 36 -13.67 -38.88 -13.35
N ASP A 37 -13.18 -39.95 -12.72
CA ASP A 37 -12.32 -39.86 -11.52
C ASP A 37 -11.01 -39.12 -11.82
N LEU A 38 -10.36 -39.44 -12.95
CA LEU A 38 -9.15 -38.73 -13.39
C LEU A 38 -9.42 -37.25 -13.64
N LYS A 39 -10.58 -36.90 -14.20
CA LYS A 39 -10.96 -35.50 -14.43
C LYS A 39 -11.21 -34.77 -13.11
N ILE A 40 -11.91 -35.39 -12.17
CA ILE A 40 -12.17 -34.84 -10.83
C ILE A 40 -10.84 -34.58 -10.11
N GLU A 41 -9.92 -35.54 -10.13
CA GLU A 41 -8.61 -35.40 -9.48
C GLU A 41 -7.75 -34.30 -10.11
N ARG A 42 -7.81 -34.13 -11.44
CA ARG A 42 -7.13 -33.01 -12.11
C ARG A 42 -7.73 -31.67 -11.71
N MET A 43 -9.06 -31.56 -11.66
CA MET A 43 -9.74 -30.34 -11.25
C MET A 43 -9.38 -29.98 -9.81
N ARG A 44 -9.48 -30.93 -8.88
CA ARG A 44 -9.10 -30.71 -7.47
C ARG A 44 -7.68 -30.20 -7.30
N LYS A 45 -6.71 -30.80 -8.01
CA LYS A 45 -5.31 -30.36 -7.97
C LYS A 45 -5.11 -28.97 -8.55
N ALA A 46 -5.84 -28.62 -9.61
CA ALA A 46 -5.79 -27.28 -10.19
C ALA A 46 -6.37 -26.25 -9.20
N ASP A 47 -7.56 -26.53 -8.66
CA ASP A 47 -8.25 -25.66 -7.70
C ASP A 47 -7.42 -25.45 -6.42
N GLU A 48 -6.81 -26.52 -5.90
CA GLU A 48 -5.95 -26.44 -4.71
C GLU A 48 -4.71 -25.58 -4.96
N LYS A 49 -4.09 -25.71 -6.14
CA LYS A 49 -2.95 -24.87 -6.53
C LYS A 49 -3.36 -23.40 -6.66
N GLU A 50 -4.47 -23.14 -7.35
CA GLU A 50 -5.00 -21.79 -7.51
C GLU A 50 -5.35 -21.14 -6.17
N LEU A 51 -5.94 -21.91 -5.26
CA LEU A 51 -6.25 -21.48 -3.90
C LEU A 51 -4.98 -21.14 -3.12
N GLN A 52 -3.95 -21.99 -3.16
CA GLN A 52 -2.68 -21.72 -2.50
C GLN A 52 -2.02 -20.46 -3.03
N ASP A 53 -1.98 -20.28 -4.35
CA ASP A 53 -1.44 -19.08 -4.99
C ASP A 53 -2.23 -17.82 -4.61
N ALA A 54 -3.57 -17.91 -4.54
CA ALA A 54 -4.42 -16.81 -4.10
C ALA A 54 -4.15 -16.43 -2.64
N ILE A 55 -4.03 -17.41 -1.73
CA ILE A 55 -3.69 -17.17 -0.32
C ILE A 55 -2.35 -16.46 -0.19
N LEU A 56 -1.33 -16.91 -0.93
CA LEU A 56 -0.02 -16.28 -0.90
C LEU A 56 -0.06 -14.83 -1.42
N ARG A 57 -0.81 -14.57 -2.49
CA ARG A 57 -1.01 -13.20 -3.02
C ARG A 57 -1.71 -12.31 -1.99
N MET A 58 -2.83 -12.77 -1.42
CA MET A 58 -3.56 -12.03 -0.39
C MET A 58 -2.68 -11.70 0.80
N ARG A 59 -1.92 -12.68 1.31
CA ARG A 59 -1.01 -12.46 2.44
C ARG A 59 0.05 -11.40 2.16
N ARG A 60 0.65 -11.41 0.97
CA ARG A 60 1.62 -10.38 0.56
C ARG A 60 0.99 -9.01 0.47
N GLN A 61 -0.22 -8.92 -0.09
CA GLN A 61 -0.95 -7.66 -0.22
C GLN A 61 -1.30 -7.08 1.16
N GLU A 62 -1.81 -7.91 2.08
CA GLU A 62 -2.13 -7.49 3.45
C GLU A 62 -0.89 -7.01 4.21
N GLN A 63 0.22 -7.74 4.11
CA GLN A 63 1.48 -7.35 4.74
C GLN A 63 2.00 -6.01 4.19
N SER A 64 2.02 -5.85 2.86
CA SER A 64 2.46 -4.61 2.24
C SER A 64 1.55 -3.43 2.61
N SER A 65 0.24 -3.65 2.67
CA SER A 65 -0.74 -2.62 3.05
C SER A 65 -0.56 -2.20 4.50
N ALA A 66 -0.40 -3.15 5.42
CA ALA A 66 -0.15 -2.89 6.83
C ALA A 66 1.17 -2.13 7.06
N GLU A 67 2.23 -2.48 6.34
CA GLU A 67 3.51 -1.76 6.41
C GLU A 67 3.38 -0.31 5.91
N LEU A 68 2.66 -0.10 4.81
CA LEU A 68 2.43 1.24 4.26
C LEU A 68 1.60 2.09 5.22
N GLU A 69 0.54 1.53 5.78
CA GLU A 69 -0.32 2.22 6.74
C GLU A 69 0.45 2.58 8.03
N SER A 70 1.24 1.65 8.56
CA SER A 70 2.12 1.90 9.71
C SER A 70 3.09 3.04 9.44
N LYS A 71 3.78 3.04 8.29
CA LYS A 71 4.69 4.13 7.90
C LYS A 71 3.94 5.46 7.77
N LYS A 72 2.74 5.46 7.18
CA LYS A 72 1.90 6.65 7.03
C LYS A 72 1.52 7.23 8.40
N ILE A 73 1.12 6.40 9.35
CA ILE A 73 0.78 6.84 10.71
C ILE A 73 1.99 7.52 11.37
N VAL A 74 3.16 6.88 11.32
CA VAL A 74 4.40 7.41 11.93
C VAL A 74 4.80 8.74 11.28
N LEU A 75 4.80 8.81 9.95
CA LEU A 75 5.19 10.03 9.23
C LEU A 75 4.20 11.18 9.47
N ASN A 76 2.90 10.90 9.49
CA ASN A 76 1.90 11.91 9.81
C ASN A 76 2.09 12.43 11.24
N LYS A 77 2.35 11.55 12.22
CA LYS A 77 2.60 12.00 13.59
C LYS A 77 3.87 12.82 13.74
N ARG A 78 4.94 12.47 13.02
CA ARG A 78 6.16 13.29 12.97
C ARG A 78 5.89 14.66 12.38
N LYS A 79 5.10 14.74 11.30
CA LYS A 79 4.69 15.99 10.68
C LYS A 79 3.84 16.84 11.63
N ASP A 80 2.87 16.23 12.32
CA ASP A 80 2.02 16.92 13.30
C ASP A 80 2.88 17.56 14.40
N ILE A 81 3.85 16.81 14.94
CA ILE A 81 4.77 17.32 15.97
C ILE A 81 5.59 18.48 15.41
N LEU A 82 6.17 18.34 14.21
CA LEU A 82 7.01 19.38 13.61
C LEU A 82 6.23 20.67 13.35
N ASN A 83 5.01 20.55 12.80
CA ASN A 83 4.12 21.68 12.59
C ASN A 83 3.78 22.37 13.91
N ARG A 84 3.40 21.58 14.93
CA ARG A 84 3.08 22.11 16.25
C ARG A 84 4.27 22.87 16.86
N THR A 85 5.46 22.29 16.82
CA THR A 85 6.66 22.95 17.36
C THR A 85 7.02 24.22 16.58
N PHE A 86 6.74 24.23 15.27
CA PHE A 86 6.96 25.42 14.45
C PHE A 86 5.98 26.53 14.80
N ASP A 87 4.69 26.20 14.93
CA ASP A 87 3.64 27.14 15.33
C ASP A 87 3.88 27.68 16.75
N GLU A 88 4.24 26.82 17.70
CA GLU A 88 4.60 27.21 19.07
C GLU A 88 5.81 28.15 19.08
N MET A 89 6.87 27.85 18.32
CA MET A 89 8.04 28.73 18.20
C MET A 89 7.72 30.07 17.55
N LEU A 90 6.85 30.10 16.53
CA LEU A 90 6.41 31.34 15.91
C LEU A 90 5.62 32.21 16.90
N ASP A 91 4.75 31.60 17.70
CA ASP A 91 4.00 32.30 18.73
C ASP A 91 4.92 32.84 19.83
N GLU A 92 5.89 32.03 20.29
CA GLU A 92 6.92 32.46 21.25
C GLU A 92 7.76 33.63 20.71
N LEU A 93 8.19 33.58 19.45
CA LEU A 93 8.93 34.68 18.81
C LEU A 93 8.10 35.95 18.67
N SER A 94 6.81 35.80 18.31
CA SER A 94 5.90 36.93 18.15
C SER A 94 5.60 37.62 19.49
N ASN A 95 5.45 36.83 20.54
CA ASN A 95 5.12 37.28 21.90
C ASN A 95 6.36 37.56 22.79
N MET A 96 7.56 37.46 22.22
CA MET A 96 8.82 37.65 22.95
C MET A 96 8.91 39.05 23.61
N PRO A 97 9.47 39.17 24.82
CA PRO A 97 9.65 40.46 25.48
C PRO A 97 10.48 41.45 24.64
N PRO A 98 10.16 42.76 24.68
CA PRO A 98 10.87 43.80 23.92
C PRO A 98 12.39 43.81 24.10
N ALA A 99 12.88 43.51 25.32
CA ALA A 99 14.30 43.46 25.62
C ALA A 99 15.03 42.36 24.84
N GLU A 100 14.42 41.16 24.77
CA GLU A 100 14.96 40.01 24.06
C GLU A 100 14.87 40.19 22.54
N LYS A 101 13.75 40.74 22.04
CA LYS A 101 13.60 41.13 20.63
C LYS A 101 14.69 42.10 20.18
N SER A 102 14.98 43.13 21.01
CA SER A 102 16.03 44.11 20.69
C SER A 102 17.44 43.48 20.61
N ALA A 103 17.73 42.51 21.49
CA ALA A 103 19.00 41.78 21.47
C ALA A 103 19.11 40.87 20.25
N LEU A 104 18.02 40.26 19.82
CA LEU A 104 17.96 39.44 18.60
C LEU A 104 18.19 40.29 17.35
N TYR A 105 17.51 41.43 17.22
CA TYR A 105 17.72 42.32 16.07
C TYR A 105 19.15 42.87 16.00
N LYS A 106 19.77 43.19 17.14
CA LYS A 106 21.19 43.57 17.21
C LYS A 106 22.11 42.48 16.64
N LYS A 107 21.87 41.21 16.97
CA LYS A 107 22.65 40.09 16.44
C LYS A 107 22.45 39.91 14.95
N ILE A 108 21.20 39.99 14.47
CA ILE A 108 20.87 39.90 13.04
C ILE A 108 21.57 41.01 12.25
N LEU A 109 21.57 42.25 12.76
CA LEU A 109 22.29 43.37 12.14
C LEU A 109 23.80 43.15 12.15
N ALA A 110 24.38 42.69 13.27
CA ALA A 110 25.82 42.42 13.35
C ALA A 110 26.29 41.32 12.39
N GLU A 111 25.44 40.33 12.09
CA GLU A 111 25.72 39.33 11.06
C GLU A 111 25.47 39.87 9.64
N GLY A 112 24.40 40.64 9.45
CA GLY A 112 24.07 41.28 8.18
C GLY A 112 25.17 42.23 7.70
N THR A 113 25.73 43.06 8.59
CA THR A 113 26.78 44.04 8.27
C THR A 113 28.10 43.38 7.84
N LYS A 114 28.33 42.11 8.20
CA LYS A 114 29.49 41.34 7.70
C LYS A 114 29.35 40.93 6.23
N ILE A 115 28.11 40.79 5.76
CA ILE A 115 27.79 40.32 4.41
C ILE A 115 27.48 41.51 3.49
N ILE A 116 26.76 42.51 4.01
CA ILE A 116 26.35 43.71 3.28
C ILE A 116 26.85 44.94 4.04
N PRO A 117 27.84 45.68 3.51
CA PRO A 117 28.25 46.94 4.11
C PRO A 117 27.12 47.98 3.96
N MET A 118 26.70 48.56 5.09
CA MET A 118 25.55 49.49 5.22
C MET A 118 24.21 48.93 4.69
N PRO A 119 23.58 47.98 5.39
CA PRO A 119 22.30 47.43 4.98
C PRO A 119 21.15 48.44 5.11
N ARG A 120 20.16 48.34 4.21
CA ARG A 120 18.83 48.95 4.40
C ARG A 120 17.96 48.02 5.21
N VAL A 121 17.38 48.52 6.29
CA VAL A 121 16.65 47.70 7.26
C VAL A 121 15.15 47.94 7.10
N PHE A 122 14.41 46.87 6.87
CA PHE A 122 12.95 46.87 6.84
C PHE A 122 12.42 46.27 8.15
N CYS A 123 11.59 47.01 8.86
CA CYS A 123 11.07 46.62 10.17
C CYS A 123 9.53 46.64 10.15
N PRO A 124 8.85 45.76 10.91
CA PRO A 124 7.41 45.84 11.12
C PRO A 124 7.00 47.16 11.77
N LYS A 125 5.80 47.65 11.44
CA LYS A 125 5.26 48.90 12.02
C LYS A 125 5.16 48.79 13.55
N GLY A 126 5.68 49.80 14.25
CA GLY A 126 5.64 49.88 15.72
C GLY A 126 6.82 49.21 16.43
N GLU A 127 7.76 48.59 15.71
CA GLU A 127 8.98 48.01 16.29
C GLU A 127 10.25 48.83 16.00
N ALA A 128 10.13 49.98 15.30
CA ALA A 128 11.24 50.88 15.02
C ALA A 128 11.94 51.42 16.28
N ASP A 129 11.20 51.59 17.37
CA ASP A 129 11.73 52.05 18.67
C ASP A 129 12.73 51.05 19.29
N LEU A 130 12.62 49.76 18.96
CA LEU A 130 13.52 48.71 19.45
C LEU A 130 14.91 48.78 18.81
N LEU A 131 15.03 49.49 17.69
CA LEU A 131 16.24 49.70 16.91
C LEU A 131 16.83 51.11 17.07
N ALA A 132 16.19 51.98 17.87
CA ALA A 132 16.48 53.42 18.00
C ALA A 132 17.82 53.78 18.68
N GLY A 133 18.81 52.88 18.68
CA GLY A 133 20.13 53.10 19.29
C GLY A 133 21.29 52.44 18.55
N ILE A 134 21.09 52.01 17.30
CA ILE A 134 22.11 51.34 16.47
C ILE A 134 22.34 52.22 15.23
N SER A 135 23.58 52.58 14.95
CA SER A 135 23.96 53.52 13.87
C SER A 135 24.56 52.84 12.63
N ASP A 136 24.42 51.52 12.52
CA ASP A 136 25.08 50.69 11.50
C ASP A 136 24.17 50.34 10.31
N TYR A 137 23.25 51.23 9.90
CA TYR A 137 22.36 51.04 8.75
C TYR A 137 22.20 52.33 7.90
N GLU A 138 21.98 52.18 6.58
CA GLU A 138 21.85 53.31 5.64
C GLU A 138 20.48 54.00 5.73
N SER A 139 19.41 53.21 5.92
CA SER A 139 18.04 53.71 6.09
C SER A 139 17.18 52.68 6.83
N LEU A 140 16.27 53.18 7.67
CA LEU A 140 15.24 52.39 8.36
C LEU A 140 13.90 52.69 7.71
N THR A 141 13.25 51.67 7.15
CA THR A 141 11.92 51.82 6.55
C THR A 141 10.93 50.88 7.23
N GLU A 142 9.83 51.42 7.75
CA GLU A 142 8.73 50.60 8.25
C GLU A 142 7.89 50.09 7.08
N THR A 143 7.58 48.80 7.08
CA THR A 143 6.77 48.17 6.04
C THR A 143 5.66 47.34 6.68
N ASP A 144 4.45 47.38 6.09
CA ASP A 144 3.41 46.38 6.38
C ASP A 144 3.89 45.03 5.84
N MET A 145 4.21 44.09 6.71
CA MET A 145 4.17 42.66 6.42
C MET A 145 3.07 42.01 7.23
#